data_AF-A0A0F9BKX1-F1
#
_entry.id   AF-A0A0F9BKX1-F1
#
_cell.length_a   1.000
_cell.length_b   1.000
_cell.length_c   1.000
_cell.angle_alpha   90.00
_cell.angle_beta   90.00
_cell.angle_gamma   90.00
#
_symmetry.space_group_name_H-M   'P 1'
#
loop_
_entity.id
_entity.type
_entity.pdbx_description
1 polymer ?
#
loop_
_entity_poly.entity_id
_entity_poly.type
_entity_poly.pdbx_seq_one_letter_code
_entity_poly.pdbx_strand_id
1 'polypeptide(L)'
;MNTARMLTSIAAVCCALAGCGEPKPPRPPRPSFWSLRLKTLVVEPNNAAEKKRSMDSIWSRKGATLSDKSARQEFDLTQQEIVAAIRAGKLQFRENNMHGNPWFRLLRHEVEALVREKGGQDHLQEKKLQKELADLNKETRKLTTRLKAIERRRAELMKELDG
;
A
#
# COMPACT_ATOMS: atom_id res chain seq x y z
N MET A 1 45.41 34.55 5.58
CA MET A 1 44.40 35.25 6.41
C MET A 1 43.52 34.15 7.01
N ASN A 2 43.95 33.43 8.05
CA ASN A 2 43.84 33.74 9.50
C ASN A 2 42.51 34.43 9.81
N THR A 3 41.56 33.85 10.55
CA THR A 3 41.60 33.46 11.99
C THR A 3 40.51 32.40 12.27
N ALA A 4 40.74 31.28 12.95
CA ALA A 4 40.97 31.07 14.39
C ALA A 4 39.76 31.39 15.29
N ARG A 5 39.17 30.30 15.83
CA ARG A 5 38.77 30.07 17.24
C ARG A 5 38.29 31.28 18.05
N MET A 6 37.05 31.19 18.53
CA MET A 6 36.70 31.65 19.88
C MET A 6 36.16 30.48 20.70
N LEU A 7 37.03 30.02 21.59
CA LEU A 7 36.73 29.25 22.80
C LEU A 7 36.18 30.18 23.90
N THR A 8 35.70 29.53 24.97
CA THR A 8 35.66 29.99 26.39
C THR A 8 34.58 31.01 26.76
N SER A 9 33.89 30.96 27.91
CA SER A 9 34.08 30.27 29.20
C SER A 9 32.75 30.33 29.99
N ILE A 10 32.33 29.27 30.67
CA ILE A 10 32.32 29.10 32.14
C ILE A 10 31.50 30.13 32.95
N ALA A 11 30.32 29.70 33.42
CA ALA A 11 29.67 29.96 34.72
C ALA A 11 28.22 29.43 34.59
N ALA A 12 27.73 28.43 35.32
CA ALA A 12 27.58 28.49 36.76
C ALA A 12 27.51 27.08 37.37
N VAL A 13 28.44 26.87 38.30
CA VAL A 13 28.29 25.97 39.45
C VAL A 13 27.36 26.67 40.44
N CYS A 14 26.21 26.07 40.76
CA CYS A 14 25.50 26.13 42.06
C CYS A 14 24.04 25.67 41.92
N CYS A 15 23.74 24.44 42.31
CA CYS A 15 22.66 24.18 43.28
C CYS A 15 22.71 22.70 43.69
N ALA A 16 23.37 22.45 44.81
CA ALA A 16 23.26 21.21 45.56
C ALA A 16 21.93 21.21 46.34
N LEU A 17 21.41 19.99 46.58
CA LEU A 17 20.58 19.60 47.72
C LEU A 17 19.13 20.15 47.75
N ALA A 18 18.22 19.43 47.10
CA ALA A 18 16.88 19.24 47.62
C ALA A 18 16.36 17.86 47.20
N GLY A 19 16.37 16.92 48.15
CA GLY A 19 15.67 15.65 48.01
C GLY A 19 14.16 15.91 48.03
N CYS A 20 13.53 15.80 46.87
CA CYS A 20 12.08 15.70 46.77
C CYS A 20 11.73 14.23 46.56
N GLY A 21 11.39 13.55 47.65
CA GLY A 21 10.80 12.22 47.59
C GLY A 21 9.44 12.28 46.90
N GLU A 22 9.27 11.50 45.84
CA GLU A 22 7.97 11.33 45.19
C GLU A 22 6.94 10.72 46.18
N PRO A 23 5.74 11.28 46.30
CA PRO A 23 4.68 10.68 47.10
C PRO A 23 4.19 9.39 46.43
N LYS A 24 4.30 8.25 47.15
CA LYS A 24 3.76 6.97 46.69
C LYS A 24 2.24 7.04 46.54
N PRO A 25 1.66 6.48 45.46
CA PRO A 25 0.21 6.45 45.29
C PRO A 25 -0.46 5.57 46.37
N PRO A 26 -1.69 5.92 46.79
CA PRO A 26 -2.43 5.13 47.76
C PRO A 26 -2.71 3.73 47.21
N ARG A 27 -2.59 2.72 48.08
CA ARG A 27 -2.86 1.32 47.72
C ARG A 27 -4.36 1.14 47.45
N PRO A 28 -4.73 0.31 46.45
CA PRO A 28 -6.13 -0.02 46.22
C PRO A 28 -6.72 -0.77 47.44
N PRO A 29 -8.02 -0.59 47.73
CA PRO A 29 -8.67 -1.30 48.82
C PRO A 29 -8.65 -2.81 48.57
N ARG A 30 -8.45 -3.58 49.64
CA ARG A 30 -8.53 -5.04 49.60
C ARG A 30 -9.95 -5.45 49.22
N PRO A 31 -10.15 -6.33 48.23
CA PRO A 31 -11.48 -6.83 47.92
C PRO A 31 -12.03 -7.59 49.13
N SER A 32 -13.28 -7.29 49.48
CA SER A 32 -14.01 -8.02 50.52
C SER A 32 -14.17 -9.48 50.12
N PHE A 33 -14.09 -10.37 51.11
CA PHE A 33 -14.04 -11.82 50.99
C PHE A 33 -15.34 -12.48 50.45
N TRP A 34 -16.30 -11.69 49.97
CA TRP A 34 -17.64 -12.13 49.54
C TRP A 34 -17.88 -12.06 48.02
N SER A 35 -16.83 -11.88 47.21
CA SER A 35 -16.91 -12.00 45.73
C SER A 35 -16.27 -13.29 45.22
N LEU A 36 -16.54 -14.42 45.87
CA LEU A 36 -16.27 -15.77 45.36
C LEU A 36 -17.57 -16.52 45.09
N ARG A 37 -18.51 -15.90 44.37
CA ARG A 37 -19.66 -16.64 43.84
C ARG A 37 -20.29 -15.97 42.64
N LEU A 38 -19.57 -15.98 41.54
CA LEU A 38 -20.14 -16.22 40.22
C LEU A 38 -18.96 -16.65 39.34
N LYS A 39 -18.71 -17.96 39.25
CA LYS A 39 -18.08 -18.51 38.05
C LYS A 39 -19.10 -18.29 36.94
N THR A 40 -19.11 -17.07 36.39
CA THR A 40 -19.61 -16.85 35.05
C THR A 40 -18.79 -17.79 34.17
N LEU A 41 -19.46 -18.80 33.62
CA LEU A 41 -19.06 -19.42 32.37
C LEU A 41 -18.94 -18.28 31.36
N VAL A 42 -17.76 -17.67 31.29
CA VAL A 42 -17.35 -16.96 30.09
C VAL A 42 -17.17 -18.06 29.07
N VAL A 43 -18.25 -18.38 28.37
CA VAL A 43 -18.16 -19.02 27.06
C VAL A 43 -17.33 -18.03 26.24
N GLU A 44 -16.06 -18.36 26.05
CA GLU A 44 -15.20 -17.65 25.12
C GLU A 44 -15.95 -17.61 23.77
N PRO A 45 -16.33 -16.42 23.26
CA PRO A 45 -16.99 -16.38 21.97
C PRO A 45 -15.99 -16.91 20.94
N ASN A 46 -16.44 -17.89 20.17
CA ASN A 46 -15.68 -18.57 19.12
C ASN A 46 -15.08 -17.56 18.13
N ASN A 47 -13.86 -17.10 18.44
CA ASN A 47 -13.08 -16.12 17.70
C ASN A 47 -12.88 -16.53 16.21
N ALA A 48 -12.95 -17.83 15.92
CA ALA A 48 -12.85 -18.37 14.57
C ALA A 48 -14.05 -18.02 13.66
N ALA A 49 -15.27 -17.97 14.20
CA ALA A 49 -16.47 -17.70 13.38
C ALA A 49 -16.59 -16.21 13.02
N GLU A 50 -16.19 -15.33 13.93
CA GLU A 50 -16.15 -13.88 13.72
C GLU A 50 -15.00 -13.48 12.78
N LYS A 51 -13.82 -14.10 12.94
CA LYS A 51 -12.69 -13.98 12.01
C LYS A 51 -13.04 -14.49 10.61
N LYS A 52 -13.82 -15.57 10.49
CA LYS A 52 -14.31 -16.09 9.19
C LYS A 52 -15.27 -15.12 8.49
N ARG A 53 -16.23 -14.54 9.23
CA ARG A 53 -17.16 -13.51 8.70
C ARG A 53 -16.44 -12.24 8.25
N SER A 54 -15.42 -11.78 8.99
CA SER A 54 -14.63 -10.62 8.57
C SER A 54 -13.82 -10.91 7.31
N MET A 55 -13.26 -12.12 7.19
CA MET A 55 -12.54 -12.53 5.98
C MET A 55 -13.44 -12.56 4.75
N ASP A 56 -14.64 -13.16 4.84
CA ASP A 56 -15.59 -13.17 3.71
C ASP A 56 -16.01 -11.75 3.26
N SER A 57 -16.07 -10.79 4.19
CA SER A 57 -16.31 -9.38 3.90
C SER A 57 -15.18 -8.73 3.09
N ILE A 58 -13.93 -9.14 3.29
CA ILE A 58 -12.78 -8.62 2.53
C ILE A 58 -12.84 -9.08 1.05
N TRP A 59 -13.35 -10.29 0.78
CA TRP A 59 -13.51 -10.81 -0.58
C TRP A 59 -14.69 -10.21 -1.35
N SER A 60 -15.72 -9.72 -0.66
CA SER A 60 -16.94 -9.18 -1.28
C SER A 60 -16.85 -7.69 -1.60
N ARG A 61 -15.88 -6.95 -1.03
CA ARG A 61 -15.67 -5.53 -1.35
C ARG A 61 -15.29 -5.35 -2.83
N LYS A 62 -15.99 -4.41 -3.48
CA LYS A 62 -15.75 -4.05 -4.89
C LYS A 62 -14.28 -3.64 -5.08
N GLY A 63 -13.59 -4.30 -6.00
CA GLY A 63 -12.18 -4.03 -6.32
C GLY A 63 -11.16 -4.64 -5.34
N ALA A 64 -11.59 -5.35 -4.30
CA ALA A 64 -10.67 -5.99 -3.35
C ALA A 64 -10.01 -7.25 -3.93
N THR A 65 -10.64 -7.87 -4.92
CA THR A 65 -10.15 -9.10 -5.55
C THR A 65 -9.63 -8.86 -6.96
N LEU A 66 -8.63 -9.63 -7.34
CA LEU A 66 -7.93 -9.59 -8.60
C LEU A 66 -7.91 -11.00 -9.24
N SER A 67 -7.93 -11.08 -10.56
CA SER A 67 -7.68 -12.35 -11.27
C SER A 67 -6.18 -12.55 -11.49
N ASP A 68 -5.75 -13.79 -11.75
CA ASP A 68 -4.36 -14.10 -12.14
C ASP A 68 -3.93 -13.29 -13.38
N LYS A 69 -4.82 -13.18 -14.38
CA LYS A 69 -4.56 -12.40 -15.60
C LYS A 69 -4.37 -10.92 -15.30
N SER A 70 -5.21 -10.36 -14.44
CA SER A 70 -5.11 -8.97 -14.00
C SER A 70 -3.85 -8.74 -13.15
N ALA A 71 -3.44 -9.71 -12.32
CA ALA A 71 -2.21 -9.64 -11.54
C ALA A 71 -0.98 -9.49 -12.44
N ARG A 72 -0.94 -10.29 -13.49
CA ARG A 72 0.12 -10.26 -14.49
C ARG A 72 0.13 -8.96 -15.29
N GLN A 73 -1.03 -8.39 -15.59
CA GLN A 73 -1.14 -7.15 -16.37
C GLN A 73 -0.85 -5.88 -15.56
N GLU A 74 -1.30 -5.82 -14.31
CA GLU A 74 -1.16 -4.61 -13.47
C GLU A 74 0.16 -4.57 -12.71
N PHE A 75 0.67 -5.73 -12.29
CA PHE A 75 1.86 -5.81 -11.43
C PHE A 75 3.08 -6.41 -12.12
N ASP A 76 2.94 -6.89 -13.37
CA ASP A 76 3.95 -7.66 -14.12
C ASP A 76 4.52 -8.85 -13.33
N LEU A 77 3.70 -9.43 -12.45
CA LEU A 77 4.05 -10.67 -11.79
C LEU A 77 3.96 -11.81 -12.79
N THR A 78 4.88 -12.76 -12.70
CA THR A 78 4.81 -14.00 -13.46
C THR A 78 3.89 -14.99 -12.76
N GLN A 79 3.31 -15.93 -13.52
CA GLN A 79 2.46 -16.98 -12.93
C GLN A 79 3.24 -17.83 -11.91
N GLN A 80 4.53 -18.05 -12.16
CA GLN A 80 5.42 -18.79 -11.25
C GLN A 80 5.56 -18.10 -9.90
N GLU A 81 5.66 -16.77 -9.87
CA GLU A 81 5.76 -16.00 -8.64
C GLU A 81 4.47 -16.04 -7.82
N ILE A 82 3.32 -15.98 -8.50
CA ILE A 82 2.01 -16.11 -7.84
C ILE A 82 1.89 -17.50 -7.21
N VAL A 83 2.23 -18.56 -7.94
CA VAL A 83 2.22 -19.93 -7.42
C VAL A 83 3.22 -20.12 -6.29
N ALA A 84 4.42 -19.53 -6.39
CA ALA A 84 5.42 -19.58 -5.34
C ALA A 84 4.94 -18.86 -4.07
N ALA A 85 4.27 -17.72 -4.21
CA ALA A 85 3.71 -16.99 -3.07
C ALA A 85 2.53 -17.71 -2.41
N ILE A 86 1.71 -18.40 -3.21
CA ILE A 86 0.66 -19.31 -2.71
C ILE A 86 1.29 -20.46 -1.92
N ARG A 87 2.33 -21.10 -2.47
CA ARG A 87 3.07 -22.18 -1.77
C ARG A 87 3.74 -21.71 -0.49
N ALA A 88 4.22 -20.46 -0.47
CA ALA A 88 4.78 -19.83 0.72
C ALA A 88 3.71 -19.38 1.74
N GLY A 89 2.42 -19.48 1.42
CA GLY A 89 1.32 -19.03 2.27
C GLY A 89 1.19 -17.51 2.38
N LYS A 90 1.89 -16.75 1.54
CA LYS A 90 1.88 -15.27 1.54
C LYS A 90 0.64 -14.69 0.85
N LEU A 91 0.06 -15.42 -0.09
CA LEU A 91 -1.15 -15.03 -0.81
C LEU A 91 -2.28 -16.01 -0.51
N GLN A 92 -3.43 -15.47 -0.10
CA GLN A 92 -4.69 -16.19 -0.06
C GLN A 92 -5.28 -16.26 -1.46
N PHE A 93 -5.73 -17.45 -1.85
CA PHE A 93 -6.35 -17.68 -3.15
C PHE A 93 -7.70 -18.39 -2.99
N ARG A 94 -8.61 -18.10 -3.91
CA ARG A 94 -9.81 -18.91 -4.12
C ARG A 94 -9.83 -19.35 -5.57
N GLU A 95 -10.03 -20.64 -5.79
CA GLU A 95 -10.27 -21.15 -7.14
C GLU A 95 -11.72 -20.85 -7.53
N ASN A 96 -11.90 -20.34 -8.73
CA ASN A 96 -13.21 -20.18 -9.34
C ASN A 96 -13.15 -20.70 -10.77
N ASN A 97 -14.30 -21.06 -11.32
CA ASN A 97 -14.39 -21.56 -12.69
C ASN A 97 -15.23 -20.60 -13.51
N MET A 98 -14.68 -20.10 -14.62
CA MET A 98 -15.43 -19.33 -15.60
C MET A 98 -15.42 -20.11 -16.92
N HIS A 99 -16.60 -20.59 -17.33
CA HIS A 99 -16.81 -21.31 -18.58
C HIS A 99 -15.88 -22.53 -18.80
N GLY A 100 -15.54 -23.27 -17.74
CA GLY A 100 -14.66 -24.43 -17.81
C GLY A 100 -13.18 -24.11 -17.60
N ASN A 101 -12.79 -22.82 -17.57
CA ASN A 101 -11.43 -22.40 -17.26
C ASN A 101 -11.28 -22.06 -15.76
N PRO A 102 -10.49 -22.85 -15.00
CA PRO A 102 -10.17 -22.50 -13.62
C PRO A 102 -9.27 -21.27 -13.57
N TRP A 103 -9.63 -20.30 -12.73
CA TRP A 103 -8.83 -19.10 -12.49
C TRP A 103 -8.70 -18.82 -11.00
N PHE A 104 -7.59 -18.19 -10.63
CA PHE A 104 -7.31 -17.83 -9.25
C PHE A 104 -7.83 -16.44 -8.95
N ARG A 105 -8.65 -16.35 -7.89
CA ARG A 105 -9.05 -15.09 -7.28
C ARG A 105 -8.08 -14.77 -6.15
N LEU A 106 -7.40 -13.64 -6.27
CA LEU A 106 -6.36 -13.16 -5.36
C LEU A 106 -6.81 -11.86 -4.69
N LEU A 107 -6.25 -11.51 -3.54
CA LEU A 107 -6.51 -10.24 -2.87
C LEU A 107 -5.52 -9.17 -3.32
N ARG A 108 -6.03 -8.01 -3.75
CA ARG A 108 -5.21 -6.91 -4.30
C ARG A 108 -4.17 -6.42 -3.29
N HIS A 109 -4.54 -6.27 -2.02
CA HIS A 109 -3.65 -5.77 -0.97
C HIS A 109 -2.49 -6.73 -0.65
N GLU A 110 -2.72 -8.05 -0.71
CA GLU A 110 -1.67 -9.06 -0.52
C GLU A 110 -0.69 -9.09 -1.70
N VAL A 111 -1.23 -8.96 -2.92
CA VAL A 111 -0.42 -8.84 -4.14
C VAL A 111 0.44 -7.57 -4.09
N GLU A 112 -0.13 -6.45 -3.69
CA GLU A 112 0.63 -5.19 -3.52
C GLU A 112 1.72 -5.32 -2.45
N ALA A 113 1.45 -6.00 -1.34
CA ALA A 113 2.46 -6.26 -0.30
C ALA A 113 3.61 -7.13 -0.83
N LEU A 114 3.30 -8.18 -1.60
CA LEU A 114 4.30 -9.03 -2.25
C LEU A 114 5.18 -8.23 -3.22
N VAL A 115 4.58 -7.37 -4.04
CA VAL A 115 5.31 -6.55 -5.00
C VAL A 115 6.20 -5.54 -4.29
N ARG A 116 5.72 -4.92 -3.20
CA ARG A 116 6.54 -4.02 -2.37
C ARG A 116 7.72 -4.75 -1.71
N GLU A 117 7.52 -5.98 -1.26
CA GLU A 117 8.59 -6.79 -0.66
C GLU A 117 9.67 -7.13 -1.70
N LYS A 118 9.29 -7.43 -2.95
CA LYS A 118 10.23 -7.85 -4.01
C LYS A 118 10.88 -6.70 -4.76
N GLY A 119 10.13 -5.64 -5.07
CA GLY A 119 10.54 -4.55 -5.96
C GLY A 119 10.68 -3.19 -5.26
N GLY A 120 10.43 -3.12 -3.96
CA GLY A 120 10.41 -1.85 -3.23
C GLY A 120 9.18 -0.99 -3.54
N GLN A 121 9.07 0.16 -2.88
CA GLN A 121 7.97 1.11 -3.13
C GLN A 121 8.11 1.83 -4.48
N ASP A 122 9.34 2.01 -4.94
CA ASP A 122 9.66 2.84 -6.11
C ASP A 122 9.19 2.19 -7.41
N HIS A 123 9.26 0.86 -7.53
CA HIS A 123 8.86 0.13 -8.74
C HIS A 123 7.40 0.33 -9.12
N LEU A 124 6.49 0.42 -8.14
CA LEU A 124 5.08 0.67 -8.41
C LEU A 124 4.82 2.11 -8.87
N GLN A 125 5.57 3.07 -8.34
CA GLN A 125 5.45 4.47 -8.72
C GLN A 125 6.06 4.72 -10.11
N GLU A 126 7.25 4.17 -10.35
CA GLU A 126 7.93 4.24 -11.65
C GLU A 126 7.05 3.68 -12.77
N LYS A 127 6.39 2.54 -12.55
CA LYS A 127 5.45 1.98 -13.53
C LYS A 127 4.24 2.86 -13.81
N LYS A 128 3.69 3.51 -12.79
CA LYS A 128 2.58 4.46 -12.97
C LYS A 128 3.04 5.63 -13.84
N LEU A 129 4.20 6.21 -13.53
CA LEU A 129 4.80 7.28 -14.30
C LEU A 129 5.10 6.85 -15.74
N GLN A 130 5.64 5.64 -15.95
CA GLN A 130 5.91 5.10 -17.27
C GLN A 130 4.63 4.92 -18.10
N LYS A 131 3.54 4.48 -17.47
CA LYS A 131 2.24 4.36 -18.13
C LYS A 131 1.68 5.72 -18.53
N GLU A 132 1.71 6.69 -17.63
CA GLU A 132 1.28 8.07 -17.91
C GLU A 132 2.11 8.67 -19.06
N LEU A 133 3.43 8.47 -19.05
CA LEU A 133 4.31 8.89 -20.13
C LEU A 133 3.96 8.22 -21.46
N ALA A 134 3.67 6.92 -21.45
CA ALA A 134 3.29 6.19 -22.65
C ALA A 134 1.96 6.69 -23.23
N ASP A 135 0.99 7.04 -22.38
CA ASP A 135 -0.30 7.55 -22.81
C ASP A 135 -0.18 8.98 -23.38
N LEU A 136 0.58 9.87 -22.72
CA LEU A 136 0.90 11.19 -23.26
C LEU A 136 1.62 11.11 -24.60
N ASN A 137 2.58 10.19 -24.75
CA ASN A 137 3.26 9.98 -26.03
C ASN A 137 2.30 9.53 -27.17
N LYS A 138 1.29 8.72 -26.86
CA LYS A 138 0.26 8.34 -27.85
C LYS A 138 -0.58 9.55 -28.24
N GLU A 139 -0.94 10.41 -27.29
CA GLU A 139 -1.69 11.63 -27.56
C GLU A 139 -0.89 12.60 -28.43
N THR A 140 0.39 12.82 -28.10
CA THR A 140 1.31 13.59 -28.93
C THR A 140 1.32 13.08 -30.37
N ARG A 141 1.48 11.77 -30.58
CA ARG A 141 1.47 11.17 -31.93
C ARG A 141 0.15 11.41 -32.68
N LYS A 142 -0.99 11.31 -31.98
CA LYS A 142 -2.32 11.59 -32.56
C LYS A 142 -2.43 13.05 -33.01
N LEU A 143 -2.00 13.98 -32.16
CA LEU A 143 -2.02 15.41 -32.45
C LEU A 143 -1.06 15.78 -33.58
N THR A 144 0.18 15.26 -33.59
CA THR A 144 1.13 15.47 -34.68
C THR A 144 0.58 15.00 -36.02
N THR A 145 -0.13 13.88 -36.05
CA THR A 145 -0.76 13.37 -37.28
C THR A 145 -1.86 14.33 -37.77
N ARG A 146 -2.68 14.85 -36.85
CA ARG A 146 -3.70 15.86 -37.18
C ARG A 146 -3.08 17.16 -37.67
N LEU A 147 -2.01 17.63 -37.03
CA LEU A 147 -1.26 18.82 -37.45
C LEU A 147 -0.75 18.67 -38.89
N LYS A 148 -0.08 17.56 -39.21
CA LYS A 148 0.40 17.29 -40.57
C LYS A 148 -0.73 17.24 -41.60
N ALA A 149 -1.90 16.72 -41.24
CA ALA A 149 -3.05 16.71 -42.14
C ALA A 149 -3.59 18.13 -42.42
N ILE A 150 -3.57 19.00 -41.41
CA ILE A 150 -3.96 20.42 -41.55
C ILE A 150 -2.91 21.18 -42.37
N GLU A 151 -1.62 20.97 -42.10
CA GLU A 151 -0.52 21.60 -42.85
C GLU A 151 -0.56 21.24 -44.34
N ARG A 152 -0.88 19.99 -44.69
CA ARG A 152 -1.07 19.57 -46.08
C ARG A 152 -2.19 20.34 -46.77
N ARG A 153 -3.36 20.42 -46.14
CA ARG A 153 -4.51 21.18 -46.67
C ARG A 153 -4.23 22.67 -46.78
N ARG A 154 -3.51 23.24 -45.81
CA ARG A 154 -3.06 24.62 -45.89
C ARG A 154 -2.15 24.84 -47.11
N ALA A 155 -1.20 23.94 -47.36
CA ALA A 155 -0.30 24.05 -48.50
C ALA A 155 -1.02 23.88 -49.85
N GLU A 156 -2.03 23.00 -49.93
CA GLU A 156 -2.90 22.86 -51.10
C GLU A 156 -3.65 24.17 -51.38
N LEU A 157 -4.35 24.72 -50.38
CA LEU A 157 -5.09 25.98 -50.51
C LEU A 157 -4.18 27.17 -50.82
N MET A 158 -2.97 27.22 -50.25
CA MET A 158 -2.00 28.27 -50.59
C MET A 158 -1.61 28.22 -52.07
N LYS A 159 -1.39 27.03 -52.63
CA LYS A 159 -1.09 26.88 -54.07
C LYS A 159 -2.25 27.29 -54.96
N GLU A 160 -3.49 27.06 -54.54
CA GLU A 160 -4.69 27.52 -55.27
C GLU A 160 -4.84 29.04 -55.25
N LEU A 161 -4.32 29.73 -54.23
CA LEU A 161 -4.34 31.19 -54.14
C LEU A 161 -3.17 31.86 -54.88
N ASP A 162 -2.00 31.20 -54.91
CA ASP A 162 -0.77 31.73 -55.52
C ASP A 162 -0.64 31.42 -57.03
N GLY A 163 -1.50 30.56 -57.58
CA GLY A 163 -1.49 30.14 -59.00
C GLY A 163 -2.63 30.74 -59.81
#